data_AF-A0A520R4P3-F1
#
_entry.id   AF-A0A520R4P3-F1
#
_cell.length_a   1.000
_cell.length_b   1.000
_cell.length_c   1.000
_cell.angle_alpha   90.00
_cell.angle_beta   90.00
_cell.angle_gamma   90.00
#
_symmetry.space_group_name_H-M   'P 1'
#
loop_
_entity.id
_entity.type
_entity.pdbx_description
1 polymer ?
#
loop_
_entity_poly.entity_id
_entity_poly.type
_entity_poly.pdbx_seq_one_letter_code
_entity_poly.pdbx_strand_id
1 'polypeptide(L)'
;MADGVPGMNNSQRNLGKKRVRIAFTGEEFGFGYTAADKYVQGFKDARRHLLRDAGEWAGTHAKFSGLRLGTTNQDAGNRHDPPPSHFDLKTPEYKPLFTKEQALMAVNDSNADVALVPFYAPKLGYDIETLNTISNLFALVAVDQVCADDGFCLAVYEPQLLDVVQTSHPGSSLSSILNAHRPRFGTEGDDVARWGQGAGTPEGRFDQRMGMQLDTPSQYMIRERIDTVFAGPDALRRCKSKLDSLRGSGVDVKGSLQQVEPHREMARLARGTLNNSRQTAAFFDPEHGRTTFQSTMSADQAGNKLYGVVMPLGVAMRSPDYVIIDPEMDDFDPAEPRNQTSFFVVRKIVDKSAVDDKLALSDRRAKFWTARIKGIRDEYDGDEVQGVRLMLRFTRSGEAASTGDFADVLRSANVRHRQTQIRDDSGEDTPAPIVFDIEFDRDQINSTAAKVLRVAFERSKQRSASVLAAMPLYDHQLPPLSERRMLREGLRSFVNTKVRGIWIQHRTVINLALGAGLASLAWIGRHDIAALARAVLAQLGLG
;
A
#
# COMPACT_ATOMS: atom_id res chain seq x y z
N MET A 1 56.71 28.41 -18.50
CA MET A 1 56.39 26.96 -18.56
C MET A 1 55.86 26.54 -17.20
N ALA A 2 54.55 26.50 -17.06
CA ALA A 2 53.85 25.87 -15.95
C ALA A 2 52.47 25.50 -16.52
N ASP A 3 52.35 24.26 -16.98
CA ASP A 3 51.11 23.71 -17.51
C ASP A 3 50.11 23.52 -16.36
N GLY A 4 49.05 24.34 -16.38
CA GLY A 4 47.88 24.17 -15.52
C GLY A 4 47.02 23.02 -16.02
N VAL A 5 46.88 21.99 -15.19
CA VAL A 5 46.00 20.83 -15.42
C VAL A 5 44.54 21.29 -15.61
N PRO A 6 43.85 20.90 -16.69
CA PRO A 6 42.48 21.30 -16.95
C PRO A 6 41.49 20.53 -16.06
N GLY A 7 40.42 21.23 -15.68
CA GLY A 7 39.43 20.80 -14.71
C GLY A 7 38.82 19.41 -14.95
N MET A 8 38.78 18.62 -13.87
CA MET A 8 37.97 17.42 -13.79
C MET A 8 36.48 17.77 -13.92
N ASN A 9 35.90 17.38 -15.05
CA ASN A 9 34.48 17.52 -15.34
C ASN A 9 33.61 16.78 -14.31
N ASN A 10 32.56 17.45 -13.82
CA ASN A 10 31.49 16.88 -12.98
C ASN A 10 30.79 15.65 -13.60
N SER A 11 30.99 15.38 -14.89
CA SER A 11 30.44 14.21 -15.58
C SER A 11 31.07 12.88 -15.16
N GLN A 12 32.30 12.85 -14.63
CA GLN A 12 32.92 11.60 -14.17
C GLN A 12 32.50 11.17 -12.75
N ARG A 13 31.96 12.08 -11.91
CA ARG A 13 31.47 11.72 -10.56
C ARG A 13 30.14 10.94 -10.54
N ASN A 14 29.41 10.90 -11.67
CA ASN A 14 28.11 10.22 -11.76
C ASN A 14 28.19 8.79 -12.34
N LEU A 15 29.37 8.31 -12.75
CA LEU A 15 29.54 7.02 -13.44
C LEU A 15 29.32 5.76 -12.57
N GLY A 16 28.97 5.92 -11.29
CA GLY A 16 28.81 4.79 -10.34
C GLY A 16 27.43 4.66 -9.68
N LYS A 17 26.45 5.51 -10.00
CA LYS A 17 25.12 5.46 -9.35
C LYS A 17 24.13 4.69 -10.22
N LYS A 18 23.61 3.59 -9.66
CA LYS A 18 22.58 2.77 -10.30
C LYS A 18 21.26 3.55 -10.33
N ARG A 19 20.57 3.59 -11.48
CA ARG A 19 19.20 4.14 -11.53
C ARG A 19 18.27 3.28 -10.70
N VAL A 20 17.42 3.92 -9.90
CA VAL A 20 16.41 3.19 -9.10
C VAL A 20 15.33 2.69 -10.04
N ARG A 21 15.05 1.39 -9.99
CA ARG A 21 13.94 0.77 -10.74
C ARG A 21 12.74 0.63 -9.81
N ILE A 22 11.66 1.34 -10.13
CA ILE A 22 10.44 1.39 -9.33
C ILE A 22 9.34 0.65 -10.09
N ALA A 23 8.97 -0.52 -9.58
CA ALA A 23 7.78 -1.24 -10.04
C ALA A 23 6.53 -0.64 -9.39
N PHE A 24 5.43 -0.56 -10.12
CA PHE A 24 4.13 -0.23 -9.52
C PHE A 24 3.02 -0.95 -10.24
N THR A 25 1.89 -1.08 -9.56
CA THR A 25 0.71 -1.76 -10.09
C THR A 25 -0.16 -0.81 -10.89
N GLY A 26 -0.59 -1.29 -12.06
CA GLY A 26 -1.64 -0.67 -12.86
C GLY A 26 -1.14 0.17 -14.03
N GLU A 27 -2.03 1.07 -14.42
CA GLU A 27 -1.97 1.92 -15.61
C GLU A 27 -0.77 2.88 -15.55
N GLU A 28 -0.11 3.11 -16.69
CA GLU A 28 0.83 4.22 -16.84
C GLU A 28 0.12 5.54 -16.54
N PHE A 29 0.71 6.36 -15.67
CA PHE A 29 0.11 7.59 -15.15
C PHE A 29 -1.16 7.40 -14.28
N GLY A 30 -1.51 6.16 -13.92
CA GLY A 30 -2.57 5.89 -12.95
C GLY A 30 -2.11 6.09 -11.49
N PHE A 31 -2.95 5.66 -10.54
CA PHE A 31 -2.67 5.82 -9.10
C PHE A 31 -1.29 5.28 -8.66
N GLY A 32 -0.86 4.14 -9.23
CA GLY A 32 0.45 3.55 -8.93
C GLY A 32 1.62 4.43 -9.39
N TYR A 33 1.48 5.09 -10.55
CA TYR A 33 2.46 6.06 -11.02
C TYR A 33 2.48 7.30 -10.13
N THR A 34 1.31 7.87 -9.78
CA THR A 34 1.21 9.03 -8.90
C THR A 34 1.84 8.74 -7.53
N ALA A 35 1.61 7.54 -6.97
CA ALA A 35 2.28 7.10 -5.76
C ALA A 35 3.80 6.99 -5.95
N ALA A 36 4.27 6.47 -7.09
CA ALA A 36 5.70 6.33 -7.37
C ALA A 36 6.39 7.69 -7.55
N ASP A 37 5.72 8.64 -8.19
CA ASP A 37 6.21 10.00 -8.37
C ASP A 37 6.28 10.75 -7.03
N LYS A 38 5.23 10.65 -6.20
CA LYS A 38 5.24 11.17 -4.82
C LYS A 38 6.34 10.55 -3.97
N TYR A 39 6.57 9.25 -4.11
CA TYR A 39 7.68 8.56 -3.44
C TYR A 39 9.01 9.20 -3.81
N VAL A 40 9.27 9.41 -5.11
CA VAL A 40 10.51 10.03 -5.62
C VAL A 40 10.63 11.49 -5.19
N GLN A 41 9.56 12.27 -5.26
CA GLN A 41 9.53 13.67 -4.83
C GLN A 41 9.85 13.81 -3.35
N GLY A 42 9.33 12.92 -2.50
CA GLY A 42 9.68 12.88 -1.08
C GLY A 42 11.19 12.76 -0.82
N PHE A 43 11.96 12.12 -1.70
CA PHE A 43 13.43 12.11 -1.60
C PHE A 43 14.08 13.38 -2.14
N LYS A 44 13.53 13.97 -3.20
CA LYS A 44 14.06 15.22 -3.78
C LYS A 44 13.91 16.38 -2.81
N ASP A 45 12.80 16.44 -2.09
CA ASP A 45 12.49 17.50 -1.11
C ASP A 45 13.25 17.33 0.21
N ALA A 46 14.19 16.39 0.29
CA ALA A 46 14.95 16.03 1.49
C ALA A 46 14.10 15.60 2.70
N ARG A 47 12.77 15.47 2.55
CA ARG A 47 11.85 14.96 3.58
C ARG A 47 12.05 13.48 3.88
N ARG A 48 12.60 12.74 2.91
CA ARG A 48 12.92 11.32 3.05
C ARG A 48 14.41 11.13 2.91
N HIS A 49 15.04 10.71 4.00
CA HIS A 49 16.39 10.17 3.91
C HIS A 49 16.37 8.91 3.05
N LEU A 50 17.49 8.67 2.38
CA LEU A 50 17.72 7.73 1.26
C LEU A 50 16.99 6.39 1.37
N LEU A 51 16.97 5.62 0.27
CA LEU A 51 16.65 4.17 0.21
C LEU A 51 17.53 3.28 1.12
N ARG A 52 17.99 3.80 2.24
CA ARG A 52 18.72 3.12 3.28
C ARG A 52 17.71 2.34 4.11
N ASP A 53 18.04 1.09 4.36
CA ASP A 53 17.25 0.31 5.29
C ASP A 53 17.77 0.61 6.72
N ALA A 54 16.91 1.13 7.60
CA ALA A 54 17.20 1.25 9.03
C ALA A 54 17.74 -0.06 9.66
N GLY A 55 17.37 -1.22 9.09
CA GLY A 55 17.90 -2.53 9.47
C GLY A 55 19.38 -2.78 9.10
N GLU A 56 19.88 -2.18 8.02
CA GLU A 56 21.30 -2.26 7.64
C GLU A 56 22.17 -1.50 8.65
N TRP A 57 21.70 -0.34 9.13
CA TRP A 57 22.40 0.47 10.14
C TRP A 57 22.44 -0.23 11.51
N ALA A 58 21.31 -0.82 11.92
CA ALA A 58 21.22 -1.63 13.13
C ALA A 58 22.20 -2.82 13.12
N GLY A 59 22.41 -3.45 11.95
CA GLY A 59 23.39 -4.54 11.78
C GLY A 59 24.85 -4.09 11.88
N THR A 60 25.20 -2.90 11.38
CA THR A 60 26.56 -2.34 11.50
C THR A 60 26.90 -1.77 12.87
N HIS A 61 25.92 -1.23 13.61
CA HIS A 61 26.14 -0.65 14.95
C HIS A 61 25.89 -1.62 16.10
N ALA A 62 25.04 -2.62 15.92
CA ALA A 62 25.00 -3.74 16.84
C ALA A 62 26.27 -4.56 16.63
N LYS A 63 27.21 -4.47 17.59
CA LYS A 63 28.27 -5.48 17.76
C LYS A 63 27.60 -6.83 18.06
N PHE A 64 27.02 -7.47 17.05
CA PHE A 64 26.58 -8.85 17.14
C PHE A 64 27.84 -9.70 17.17
N SER A 65 28.18 -10.12 18.39
CA SER A 65 29.29 -11.00 18.69
C SER A 65 29.19 -12.29 17.86
N GLY A 66 30.10 -12.48 16.91
CA GLY A 66 30.50 -13.82 16.46
C GLY A 66 30.59 -14.09 14.97
N LEU A 67 29.88 -13.38 14.09
CA LEU A 67 29.93 -13.67 12.64
C LEU A 67 30.29 -12.42 11.82
N ARG A 68 31.60 -12.21 11.64
CA ARG A 68 32.12 -11.32 10.59
C ARG A 68 31.99 -12.07 9.25
N LEU A 69 30.88 -11.86 8.54
CA LEU A 69 30.81 -12.18 7.11
C LEU A 69 31.05 -10.88 6.34
N GLY A 70 32.09 -10.87 5.51
CA GLY A 70 32.78 -9.68 5.04
C GLY A 70 31.93 -8.67 4.27
N THR A 71 31.83 -7.47 4.82
CA THR A 71 31.97 -6.24 4.04
C THR A 71 33.18 -5.51 4.58
N THR A 72 34.23 -5.43 3.77
CA THR A 72 35.47 -4.71 4.05
C THR A 72 35.17 -3.21 4.10
N ASN A 73 34.84 -2.68 5.29
CA ASN A 73 34.81 -1.24 5.54
C ASN A 73 36.03 -0.88 6.40
N GLN A 74 37.14 -0.58 5.73
CA GLN A 74 38.33 0.01 6.35
C GLN A 74 38.23 1.54 6.52
N ASP A 75 37.12 2.17 6.09
CA ASP A 75 36.95 3.63 6.11
C ASP A 75 36.00 4.15 7.22
N ALA A 76 35.92 3.45 8.36
CA ALA A 76 35.16 3.90 9.53
C ALA A 76 35.83 5.06 10.32
N GLY A 77 36.58 5.92 9.63
CA GLY A 77 37.38 7.01 10.21
C GLY A 77 36.70 8.39 10.25
N ASN A 78 35.68 8.66 9.43
CA ASN A 78 35.00 9.96 9.41
C ASN A 78 33.51 9.82 9.78
N ARG A 79 33.14 10.36 10.94
CA ARG A 79 31.82 10.24 11.58
C ARG A 79 30.75 11.24 11.08
N HIS A 80 30.94 11.92 9.96
CA HIS A 80 29.99 12.97 9.53
C HIS A 80 29.51 12.94 8.08
N ASP A 81 30.00 12.03 7.24
CA ASP A 81 29.52 11.94 5.86
C ASP A 81 28.63 10.71 5.69
N PRO A 82 27.34 10.85 5.30
CA PRO A 82 26.53 9.70 4.95
C PRO A 82 27.18 8.99 3.76
N PRO A 83 27.33 7.65 3.79
CA PRO A 83 27.89 6.92 2.65
C PRO A 83 27.07 7.25 1.39
N PRO A 84 27.74 7.49 0.24
CA PRO A 84 27.07 7.95 -0.96
C PRO A 84 25.98 6.94 -1.35
N SER A 85 24.76 7.43 -1.54
CA SER A 85 23.68 6.60 -2.05
C SER A 85 24.12 5.93 -3.35
N HIS A 86 24.12 4.60 -3.37
CA HIS A 86 24.38 3.82 -4.59
C HIS A 86 23.35 4.08 -5.69
N PHE A 87 22.27 4.79 -5.35
CA PHE A 87 21.15 5.07 -6.22
C PHE A 87 21.12 6.52 -6.69
N ASP A 88 20.89 6.70 -7.99
CA ASP A 88 20.51 7.98 -8.59
C ASP A 88 18.99 8.08 -8.66
N LEU A 89 18.42 8.91 -7.79
CA LEU A 89 16.98 9.20 -7.72
C LEU A 89 16.57 10.36 -8.64
N LYS A 90 17.51 11.02 -9.32
CA LYS A 90 17.19 12.10 -10.27
C LYS A 90 16.51 11.56 -11.54
N THR A 91 16.82 10.31 -11.91
CA THR A 91 16.27 9.66 -13.10
C THR A 91 15.77 8.24 -12.75
N PRO A 92 14.65 8.13 -12.01
CA PRO A 92 14.06 6.82 -11.71
C PRO A 92 13.58 6.14 -13.00
N GLU A 93 13.74 4.81 -13.04
CA GLU A 93 13.17 3.96 -14.09
C GLU A 93 11.84 3.39 -13.59
N TYR A 94 10.74 3.88 -14.16
CA TYR A 94 9.38 3.46 -13.85
C TYR A 94 9.03 2.18 -14.61
N LYS A 95 8.50 1.17 -13.91
CA LYS A 95 8.08 -0.12 -14.47
C LYS A 95 6.61 -0.39 -14.15
N PRO A 96 5.67 0.02 -15.03
CA PRO A 96 4.27 -0.32 -14.87
C PRO A 96 4.08 -1.83 -15.04
N LEU A 97 3.32 -2.45 -14.14
CA LEU A 97 3.02 -3.88 -14.16
C LEU A 97 1.52 -4.11 -13.93
N PHE A 98 0.96 -5.09 -14.63
CA PHE A 98 -0.50 -5.28 -14.68
C PHE A 98 -1.08 -5.77 -13.35
N THR A 99 -0.34 -6.60 -12.62
CA THR A 99 -0.83 -7.18 -11.36
C THR A 99 0.05 -6.82 -10.17
N LYS A 100 -0.58 -6.81 -8.98
CA LYS A 100 0.11 -6.64 -7.69
C LYS A 100 1.18 -7.68 -7.47
N GLU A 101 0.89 -8.92 -7.85
CA GLU A 101 1.84 -10.02 -7.77
C GLU A 101 3.05 -9.82 -8.68
N GLN A 102 2.85 -9.36 -9.92
CA GLN A 102 3.95 -9.05 -10.83
C GLN A 102 4.85 -7.95 -10.26
N ALA A 103 4.27 -6.90 -9.69
CA ALA A 103 5.05 -5.82 -9.05
C ALA A 103 5.90 -6.33 -7.89
N LEU A 104 5.34 -7.18 -7.03
CA LEU A 104 6.06 -7.78 -5.91
C LEU A 104 7.13 -8.77 -6.37
N MET A 105 6.82 -9.62 -7.36
CA MET A 105 7.78 -10.56 -7.95
C MET A 105 8.95 -9.83 -8.61
N ALA A 106 8.71 -8.69 -9.26
CA ALA A 106 9.79 -7.89 -9.83
C ALA A 106 10.83 -7.47 -8.79
N VAL A 107 10.41 -7.18 -7.56
CA VAL A 107 11.34 -6.89 -6.44
C VAL A 107 11.98 -8.15 -5.90
N ASN A 108 11.22 -9.24 -5.76
CA ASN A 108 11.74 -10.52 -5.30
C ASN A 108 12.87 -11.04 -6.21
N ASP A 109 12.69 -10.91 -7.52
CA ASP A 109 13.63 -11.34 -8.56
C ASP A 109 14.72 -10.30 -8.84
N SER A 110 14.73 -9.17 -8.10
CA SER A 110 15.69 -8.07 -8.27
C SER A 110 15.65 -7.38 -9.65
N ASN A 111 14.53 -7.51 -10.37
CA ASN A 111 14.21 -6.78 -11.60
C ASN A 111 13.80 -5.32 -11.34
N ALA A 112 13.26 -5.06 -10.16
CA ALA A 112 13.00 -3.75 -9.57
C ALA A 112 13.67 -3.66 -8.19
N ASP A 113 14.01 -2.45 -7.76
CA ASP A 113 14.62 -2.22 -6.44
C ASP A 113 13.54 -1.93 -5.37
N VAL A 114 12.37 -1.42 -5.80
CA VAL A 114 11.20 -1.09 -4.97
C VAL A 114 9.92 -1.41 -5.76
N ALA A 115 8.86 -1.83 -5.06
CA ALA A 115 7.51 -1.95 -5.61
C ALA A 115 6.51 -1.07 -4.84
N LEU A 116 5.64 -0.36 -5.56
CA LEU A 116 4.50 0.35 -4.98
C LEU A 116 3.20 -0.41 -5.27
N VAL A 117 2.53 -0.81 -4.20
CA VAL A 117 1.32 -1.65 -4.27
C VAL A 117 0.26 -1.10 -3.33
N PRO A 118 -1.00 -0.91 -3.78
CA PRO A 118 -2.07 -0.42 -2.92
C PRO A 118 -2.38 -1.47 -1.85
N PHE A 119 -2.51 -1.05 -0.60
CA PHE A 119 -2.85 -1.97 0.50
C PHE A 119 -4.07 -1.53 1.30
N TYR A 120 -4.42 -0.26 1.24
CA TYR A 120 -5.55 0.29 1.96
C TYR A 120 -6.19 1.39 1.14
N ALA A 121 -7.49 1.24 0.89
CA ALA A 121 -8.30 2.27 0.26
C ALA A 121 -9.43 2.66 1.22
N PRO A 122 -9.65 3.95 1.47
CA PRO A 122 -10.73 4.41 2.32
C PRO A 122 -12.09 3.88 1.85
N LYS A 123 -12.92 3.48 2.83
CA LYS A 123 -14.29 3.00 2.62
C LYS A 123 -14.37 1.63 1.88
N LEU A 124 -13.30 1.18 1.21
CA LEU A 124 -13.11 -0.19 0.74
C LEU A 124 -12.50 -1.09 1.83
N GLY A 125 -11.42 -0.64 2.49
CA GLY A 125 -10.69 -1.37 3.52
C GLY A 125 -9.30 -1.83 3.07
N TYR A 126 -8.82 -2.90 3.72
CA TYR A 126 -7.54 -3.52 3.37
C TYR A 126 -7.65 -4.33 2.09
N ASP A 127 -6.66 -4.17 1.22
CA ASP A 127 -6.50 -5.03 0.06
C ASP A 127 -5.91 -6.38 0.48
N ILE A 128 -6.81 -7.34 0.62
CA ILE A 128 -6.50 -8.70 1.08
C ILE A 128 -5.52 -9.40 0.15
N GLU A 129 -5.62 -9.13 -1.16
CA GLU A 129 -4.73 -9.70 -2.17
C GLU A 129 -3.28 -9.28 -1.92
N THR A 130 -3.02 -7.99 -1.78
CA THR A 130 -1.68 -7.45 -1.48
C THR A 130 -1.13 -8.02 -0.17
N LEU A 131 -1.93 -8.06 0.90
CA LEU A 131 -1.51 -8.63 2.18
C LEU A 131 -1.18 -10.12 2.06
N ASN A 132 -1.96 -10.88 1.30
CA ASN A 132 -1.72 -12.29 1.05
C ASN A 132 -0.42 -12.50 0.27
N THR A 133 -0.22 -11.79 -0.84
CA THR A 133 0.94 -11.94 -1.72
C THR A 133 2.24 -11.55 -1.01
N ILE A 134 2.28 -10.42 -0.31
CA ILE A 134 3.44 -10.04 0.52
C ILE A 134 3.71 -11.12 1.56
N SER A 135 2.67 -11.66 2.19
CA SER A 135 2.84 -12.67 3.22
C SER A 135 3.41 -14.01 2.74
N ASN A 136 3.23 -14.34 1.47
CA ASN A 136 3.75 -15.57 0.87
C ASN A 136 5.20 -15.39 0.39
N LEU A 137 5.66 -14.15 0.21
CA LEU A 137 7.01 -13.82 -0.22
C LEU A 137 7.89 -13.45 0.98
N PHE A 138 8.56 -14.45 1.55
CA PHE A 138 9.32 -14.35 2.81
C PHE A 138 10.34 -13.19 2.88
N ALA A 139 10.91 -12.79 1.75
CA ALA A 139 11.94 -11.76 1.69
C ALA A 139 11.38 -10.35 1.46
N LEU A 140 10.07 -10.16 1.30
CA LEU A 140 9.47 -8.86 1.02
C LEU A 140 8.90 -8.24 2.29
N VAL A 141 9.23 -6.97 2.51
CA VAL A 141 8.74 -6.18 3.64
C VAL A 141 8.37 -4.80 3.13
N ALA A 142 7.20 -4.28 3.55
CA ALA A 142 6.85 -2.89 3.33
C ALA A 142 7.63 -1.98 4.30
N VAL A 143 8.40 -1.06 3.73
CA VAL A 143 9.34 -0.19 4.47
C VAL A 143 8.82 1.22 4.67
N ASP A 144 7.89 1.65 3.83
CA ASP A 144 7.35 3.00 3.83
C ASP A 144 5.92 3.00 3.26
N GLN A 145 5.20 4.09 3.52
CA GLN A 145 3.84 4.32 3.06
C GLN A 145 3.78 5.61 2.23
N VAL A 146 3.04 5.55 1.13
CA VAL A 146 2.75 6.73 0.30
C VAL A 146 1.25 6.78 0.03
N CYS A 147 0.67 7.97 0.11
CA CYS A 147 -0.72 8.20 -0.20
C CYS A 147 -0.85 8.90 -1.56
N ALA A 148 -1.65 8.32 -2.47
CA ALA A 148 -2.03 8.94 -3.73
C ALA A 148 -3.35 9.68 -3.56
N ASP A 149 -3.40 10.91 -4.06
CA ASP A 149 -4.51 11.88 -4.03
C ASP A 149 -5.21 12.03 -5.37
N ASP A 150 -4.93 11.13 -6.31
CA ASP A 150 -5.53 11.22 -7.63
C ASP A 150 -7.04 10.94 -7.56
N GLY A 151 -7.78 11.58 -8.46
CA GLY A 151 -9.23 11.46 -8.59
C GLY A 151 -9.62 10.62 -9.79
N PHE A 152 -10.87 10.19 -9.83
CA PHE A 152 -11.48 9.68 -11.05
C PHE A 152 -12.14 10.80 -11.85
N CYS A 153 -12.07 10.71 -13.18
CA CYS A 153 -12.80 11.58 -14.10
C CYS A 153 -13.61 10.75 -15.11
N LEU A 154 -14.66 11.35 -15.66
CA LEU A 154 -15.40 10.83 -16.81
C LEU A 154 -14.78 11.40 -18.08
N ALA A 155 -14.30 10.51 -18.93
CA ALA A 155 -13.71 10.86 -20.21
C ALA A 155 -14.40 10.13 -21.37
N VAL A 156 -14.29 10.70 -22.56
CA VAL A 156 -14.84 10.15 -23.82
C VAL A 156 -13.73 10.06 -24.85
N TYR A 157 -13.80 9.06 -25.73
CA TYR A 157 -12.82 8.91 -26.82
C TYR A 157 -13.00 10.03 -27.85
N GLU A 158 -11.99 10.87 -28.05
CA GLU A 158 -12.06 12.08 -28.88
C GLU A 158 -12.55 11.78 -30.31
N PRO A 159 -12.05 10.74 -31.00
CA PRO A 159 -12.54 10.40 -32.32
C PRO A 159 -14.06 10.15 -32.38
N GLN A 160 -14.63 9.47 -31.39
CA GLN A 160 -16.08 9.23 -31.37
C GLN A 160 -16.87 10.52 -31.11
N LEU A 161 -16.38 11.38 -30.23
CA LEU A 161 -17.00 12.67 -29.97
C LEU A 161 -17.06 13.50 -31.25
N LEU A 162 -15.96 13.53 -32.01
CA LEU A 162 -15.92 14.24 -33.28
C LEU A 162 -16.90 13.66 -34.31
N ASP A 163 -17.07 12.33 -34.39
CA ASP A 163 -18.07 11.71 -35.28
C ASP A 163 -19.49 12.16 -34.92
N VAL A 164 -19.83 12.19 -33.63
CA VAL A 164 -21.14 12.65 -33.13
C VAL A 164 -21.35 14.13 -33.45
N VAL A 165 -20.32 14.95 -33.26
CA VAL A 165 -20.39 16.39 -33.54
C VAL A 165 -20.56 16.65 -35.04
N GLN A 166 -19.90 15.90 -35.91
CA GLN A 166 -19.98 16.11 -37.36
C GLN A 166 -21.27 15.61 -38.00
N THR A 167 -21.87 14.59 -37.41
CA THR A 167 -23.19 14.09 -37.82
C THR A 167 -24.33 14.96 -37.25
N SER A 168 -24.03 15.88 -36.34
CA SER A 168 -25.01 16.83 -35.81
C SER A 168 -25.40 17.87 -36.86
N HIS A 169 -26.64 18.38 -36.78
CA HIS A 169 -27.12 19.39 -37.72
C HIS A 169 -26.23 20.65 -37.68
N PRO A 170 -25.88 21.22 -38.85
CA PRO A 170 -25.15 22.48 -38.90
C PRO A 170 -25.98 23.58 -38.22
N GLY A 171 -25.41 24.22 -37.19
CA GLY A 171 -26.10 25.18 -36.34
C GLY A 171 -26.56 24.62 -34.98
N SER A 172 -26.40 23.32 -34.73
CA SER A 172 -26.56 22.76 -33.38
C SER A 172 -25.43 23.23 -32.45
N SER A 173 -25.70 23.32 -31.16
CA SER A 173 -24.67 23.63 -30.14
C SER A 173 -23.58 22.55 -30.02
N LEU A 174 -23.76 21.38 -30.64
CA LEU A 174 -22.65 20.41 -30.78
C LEU A 174 -21.66 20.85 -31.85
N SER A 175 -22.11 21.48 -32.93
CA SER A 175 -21.23 21.92 -34.03
C SER A 175 -20.22 22.99 -33.61
N SER A 176 -20.49 23.76 -32.55
CA SER A 176 -19.50 24.68 -31.95
C SER A 176 -18.31 23.98 -31.30
N ILE A 177 -18.41 22.69 -30.98
CA ILE A 177 -17.31 21.88 -30.44
C ILE A 177 -16.22 21.67 -31.51
N LEU A 178 -16.53 21.70 -32.81
CA LEU A 178 -15.49 21.67 -33.86
C LEU A 178 -14.59 22.89 -33.83
N ASN A 179 -15.10 24.00 -33.29
CA ASN A 179 -14.33 25.21 -33.08
C ASN A 179 -13.61 25.21 -31.71
N ALA A 180 -13.76 24.16 -30.89
CA ALA A 180 -13.02 24.04 -29.63
C ALA A 180 -11.53 23.86 -29.92
N HIS A 181 -10.70 24.62 -29.20
CA HIS A 181 -9.28 24.72 -29.48
C HIS A 181 -8.50 23.68 -28.69
N ARG A 182 -7.43 23.13 -29.29
CA ARG A 182 -6.39 22.45 -28.52
C ARG A 182 -5.43 23.50 -27.94
N PRO A 183 -5.17 23.49 -26.63
CA PRO A 183 -4.12 24.32 -26.04
C PRO A 183 -2.78 24.06 -26.70
N ARG A 184 -1.99 25.13 -26.84
CA ARG A 184 -0.79 25.14 -27.67
C ARG A 184 0.44 24.67 -26.87
N PHE A 185 1.12 23.64 -27.37
CA PHE A 185 2.47 23.33 -26.90
C PHE A 185 3.39 24.55 -27.09
N GLY A 186 3.85 25.14 -25.98
CA GLY A 186 4.98 26.07 -25.97
C GLY A 186 4.70 27.54 -25.66
N THR A 187 3.55 27.93 -25.10
CA THR A 187 3.39 29.28 -24.53
C THR A 187 3.13 29.19 -23.04
N GLU A 188 4.17 29.54 -22.26
CA GLU A 188 4.02 30.01 -20.88
C GLU A 188 2.92 31.07 -20.86
N GLY A 189 1.80 30.77 -20.20
CA GLY A 189 0.65 31.67 -20.21
C GLY A 189 -0.57 31.06 -19.52
N ASP A 190 -0.58 31.17 -18.20
CA ASP A 190 -1.71 31.30 -17.26
C ASP A 190 -2.93 30.34 -17.26
N ASP A 191 -3.32 29.67 -18.35
CA ASP A 191 -4.61 28.95 -18.37
C ASP A 191 -4.54 27.49 -17.91
N VAL A 192 -3.34 26.88 -17.89
CA VAL A 192 -3.14 25.53 -17.31
C VAL A 192 -3.25 25.55 -15.78
N ALA A 193 -3.12 26.73 -15.15
CA ALA A 193 -3.20 26.88 -13.70
C ALA A 193 -4.62 26.64 -13.13
N ARG A 194 -5.67 26.68 -13.97
CA ARG A 194 -7.06 26.67 -13.49
C ARG A 194 -7.65 25.28 -13.23
N TRP A 195 -7.05 24.22 -13.77
CA TRP A 195 -7.52 22.83 -13.60
C TRP A 195 -6.52 21.95 -12.84
N GLY A 196 -5.37 22.50 -12.44
CA GLY A 196 -4.24 21.75 -11.85
C GLY A 196 -3.69 22.30 -10.53
N GLN A 197 -4.44 23.11 -9.79
CA GLN A 197 -3.96 23.66 -8.51
C GLN A 197 -3.93 22.64 -7.34
N GLY A 198 -4.31 21.38 -7.58
CA GLY A 198 -3.96 20.25 -6.71
C GLY A 198 -2.86 19.41 -7.37
N ALA A 199 -1.70 19.27 -6.72
CA ALA A 199 -0.53 18.50 -7.17
C ALA A 199 0.37 19.18 -8.24
N GLY A 200 0.86 20.38 -7.91
CA GLY A 200 2.02 20.96 -8.58
C GLY A 200 3.29 20.16 -8.31
N THR A 201 3.82 19.50 -9.34
CA THR A 201 5.20 19.02 -9.36
C THR A 201 6.08 20.14 -9.93
N PRO A 202 7.11 20.64 -9.22
CA PRO A 202 7.91 21.78 -9.65
C PRO A 202 9.00 21.43 -10.68
N GLU A 203 8.85 20.31 -11.42
CA GLU A 203 9.73 19.96 -12.53
C GLU A 203 8.92 19.89 -13.82
N GLY A 204 8.86 21.04 -14.52
CA GLY A 204 8.41 21.09 -15.90
C GLY A 204 9.23 20.16 -16.78
N ARG A 205 8.57 19.17 -17.40
CA ARG A 205 8.95 18.54 -18.69
C ARG A 205 8.06 17.39 -19.15
N PHE A 206 6.95 17.09 -18.48
CA PHE A 206 5.93 16.20 -19.05
C PHE A 206 4.73 17.02 -19.50
N ASP A 207 4.84 17.48 -20.74
CA ASP A 207 3.77 17.86 -21.66
C ASP A 207 2.41 17.23 -21.29
N GLN A 208 1.58 17.98 -20.56
CA GLN A 208 0.16 17.64 -20.37
C GLN A 208 -0.50 17.70 -21.75
N ARG A 209 -0.57 16.55 -22.44
CA ARG A 209 -1.29 16.39 -23.70
C ARG A 209 -2.78 16.28 -23.39
N MET A 210 -3.34 17.37 -22.86
CA MET A 210 -4.77 17.46 -22.65
C MET A 210 -5.46 17.32 -24.01
N GLY A 211 -6.45 16.44 -24.09
CA GLY A 211 -7.35 16.38 -25.24
C GLY A 211 -8.08 17.71 -25.47
N MET A 212 -9.01 17.72 -26.43
CA MET A 212 -9.86 18.89 -26.70
C MET A 212 -10.46 19.46 -25.41
N GLN A 213 -10.27 20.75 -25.15
CA GLN A 213 -10.89 21.42 -24.01
C GLN A 213 -12.32 21.82 -24.38
N LEU A 214 -13.26 21.44 -23.52
CA LEU A 214 -14.67 21.76 -23.68
C LEU A 214 -15.08 22.80 -22.64
N ASP A 215 -15.95 23.72 -23.05
CA ASP A 215 -16.69 24.57 -22.13
C ASP A 215 -17.71 23.75 -21.33
N THR A 216 -18.04 24.23 -20.13
CA THR A 216 -18.97 23.55 -19.22
C THR A 216 -20.34 23.24 -19.87
N PRO A 217 -20.95 24.13 -20.67
CA PRO A 217 -22.17 23.79 -21.43
C PRO A 217 -21.99 22.61 -22.38
N SER A 218 -20.91 22.57 -23.16
CA SER A 218 -20.63 21.44 -24.05
C SER A 218 -20.38 20.14 -23.27
N GLN A 219 -19.74 20.21 -22.11
CA GLN A 219 -19.56 19.04 -21.24
C GLN A 219 -20.91 18.44 -20.80
N TYR A 220 -21.88 19.28 -20.37
CA TYR A 220 -23.22 18.80 -20.02
C TYR A 220 -23.95 18.19 -21.21
N MET A 221 -23.88 18.83 -22.38
CA MET A 221 -24.49 18.31 -23.60
C MET A 221 -23.92 16.94 -24.00
N ILE A 222 -22.60 16.77 -23.92
CA ILE A 222 -21.96 15.51 -24.25
C ILE A 222 -22.33 14.46 -23.21
N ARG A 223 -22.37 14.83 -21.92
CA ARG A 223 -22.78 13.92 -20.83
C ARG A 223 -24.16 13.33 -21.07
N GLU A 224 -25.13 14.12 -21.53
CA GLU A 224 -26.48 13.66 -21.89
C GLU A 224 -26.49 12.72 -23.11
N ARG A 225 -25.47 12.80 -23.96
CA ARG A 225 -25.34 11.98 -25.17
C ARG A 225 -24.61 10.65 -24.96
N ILE A 226 -23.98 10.43 -23.80
CA ILE A 226 -23.27 9.19 -23.51
C ILE A 226 -24.29 8.05 -23.33
N ASP A 227 -24.14 6.98 -24.12
CA ASP A 227 -25.03 5.81 -24.04
C ASP A 227 -24.54 4.76 -23.06
N THR A 228 -23.23 4.56 -22.97
CA THR A 228 -22.62 3.53 -22.11
C THR A 228 -21.35 4.04 -21.46
N VAL A 229 -21.20 3.81 -20.16
CA VAL A 229 -20.02 4.16 -19.37
C VAL A 229 -19.32 2.90 -18.89
N PHE A 230 -18.03 2.79 -19.17
CA PHE A 230 -17.17 1.72 -18.65
C PHE A 230 -16.45 2.19 -17.38
N ALA A 231 -16.49 1.38 -16.32
CA ALA A 231 -15.83 1.70 -15.06
C ALA A 231 -15.15 0.46 -14.47
N GLY A 232 -13.95 0.68 -13.93
CA GLY A 232 -13.24 -0.33 -13.15
C GLY A 232 -13.92 -0.65 -11.81
N PRO A 233 -13.59 -1.76 -11.15
CA PRO A 233 -14.21 -2.15 -9.89
C PRO A 233 -14.02 -1.11 -8.77
N ASP A 234 -12.88 -0.41 -8.76
CA ASP A 234 -12.62 0.66 -7.78
C ASP A 234 -13.42 1.93 -8.09
N ALA A 235 -13.48 2.32 -9.37
CA ALA A 235 -14.27 3.44 -9.85
C ALA A 235 -15.77 3.25 -9.59
N LEU A 236 -16.30 2.04 -9.82
CA LEU A 236 -17.70 1.69 -9.53
C LEU A 236 -18.08 1.90 -8.06
N ARG A 237 -17.12 1.74 -7.14
CA ARG A 237 -17.35 1.89 -5.70
C ARG A 237 -17.15 3.32 -5.23
N ARG A 238 -16.13 4.02 -5.77
CA ARG A 238 -15.79 5.41 -5.40
C ARG A 238 -16.70 6.47 -6.03
N CYS A 239 -17.22 6.20 -7.23
CA CYS A 239 -18.07 7.11 -8.00
C CYS A 239 -19.54 6.66 -7.99
N LYS A 240 -19.97 5.93 -6.95
CA LYS A 240 -21.26 5.23 -6.95
C LYS A 240 -22.42 6.20 -7.12
N SER A 241 -22.43 7.33 -6.41
CA SER A 241 -23.54 8.28 -6.46
C SER A 241 -23.69 8.91 -7.86
N LYS A 242 -22.57 9.30 -8.49
CA LYS A 242 -22.56 9.89 -9.83
C LYS A 242 -22.91 8.87 -10.90
N LEU A 243 -22.42 7.62 -10.77
CA LEU A 243 -22.78 6.54 -11.68
C LEU A 243 -24.25 6.13 -11.55
N ASP A 244 -24.81 6.11 -10.34
CA ASP A 244 -26.24 5.85 -10.12
C ASP A 244 -27.11 6.98 -10.70
N SER A 245 -26.64 8.23 -10.64
CA SER A 245 -27.28 9.34 -11.35
C SER A 245 -27.29 9.16 -12.88
N LEU A 246 -26.21 8.65 -13.46
CA LEU A 246 -26.13 8.36 -14.90
C LEU A 246 -27.04 7.18 -15.28
N ARG A 247 -27.14 6.15 -14.42
CA ARG A 247 -28.14 5.08 -14.61
C ARG A 247 -29.56 5.62 -14.59
N GLY A 248 -29.84 6.57 -13.69
CA GLY A 248 -31.14 7.25 -13.61
C GLY A 248 -31.50 8.03 -14.86
N SER A 249 -30.51 8.56 -15.60
CA SER A 249 -30.72 9.22 -16.89
C SER A 249 -30.77 8.25 -18.09
N GLY A 250 -30.70 6.94 -17.86
CA GLY A 250 -30.79 5.91 -18.91
C GLY A 250 -29.45 5.47 -19.50
N VAL A 251 -28.32 5.86 -18.91
CA VAL A 251 -26.97 5.44 -19.35
C VAL A 251 -26.65 4.03 -18.84
N ASP A 252 -26.17 3.15 -19.73
CA ASP A 252 -25.75 1.79 -19.35
C ASP A 252 -24.35 1.83 -18.70
N VAL A 253 -24.23 1.46 -17.43
CA VAL A 253 -22.93 1.45 -16.72
C VAL A 253 -22.39 0.03 -16.63
N LYS A 254 -21.32 -0.25 -17.39
CA LYS A 254 -20.66 -1.55 -17.45
C LYS A 254 -19.42 -1.60 -16.57
N GLY A 255 -19.40 -2.57 -15.65
CA GLY A 255 -18.25 -2.86 -14.80
C GLY A 255 -17.27 -3.82 -15.46
N SER A 256 -15.98 -3.50 -15.46
CA SER A 256 -14.95 -4.50 -15.74
C SER A 256 -14.75 -5.41 -14.53
N LEU A 257 -14.56 -6.71 -14.78
CA LEU A 257 -14.35 -7.71 -13.71
C LEU A 257 -12.95 -7.64 -13.11
N GLN A 258 -11.97 -7.20 -13.90
CA GLN A 258 -10.59 -7.04 -13.47
C GLN A 258 -10.25 -5.55 -13.34
N GLN A 259 -9.24 -5.24 -12.53
CA GLN A 259 -8.57 -3.92 -12.50
C GLN A 259 -7.91 -3.56 -13.84
N VAL A 260 -8.11 -4.37 -14.88
CA VAL A 260 -7.69 -4.13 -16.25
C VAL A 260 -8.44 -2.93 -16.80
N GLU A 261 -7.75 -1.79 -16.82
CA GLU A 261 -7.68 -0.86 -17.95
C GLU A 261 -9.01 -0.65 -18.71
N PRO A 262 -10.10 -0.18 -18.07
CA PRO A 262 -11.43 -0.07 -18.69
C PRO A 262 -11.40 0.84 -19.93
N HIS A 263 -10.44 1.76 -19.97
CA HIS A 263 -10.19 2.65 -21.08
C HIS A 263 -9.64 1.97 -22.33
N ARG A 264 -8.88 0.87 -22.21
CA ARG A 264 -8.41 0.08 -23.35
C ARG A 264 -9.52 -0.76 -23.95
N GLU A 265 -10.35 -1.37 -23.10
CA GLU A 265 -11.54 -2.10 -23.55
C GLU A 265 -12.53 -1.16 -24.24
N MET A 266 -12.78 0.01 -23.64
CA MET A 266 -13.60 1.06 -24.25
C MET A 266 -12.98 1.52 -25.56
N ALA A 267 -11.68 1.84 -25.62
CA ALA A 267 -11.02 2.28 -26.86
C ALA A 267 -11.10 1.22 -27.96
N ARG A 268 -11.00 -0.07 -27.62
CA ARG A 268 -11.17 -1.17 -28.58
C ARG A 268 -12.60 -1.18 -29.15
N LEU A 269 -13.62 -1.07 -28.29
CA LEU A 269 -15.02 -1.01 -28.72
C LEU A 269 -15.31 0.27 -29.51
N ALA A 270 -14.79 1.40 -29.05
CA ALA A 270 -14.93 2.70 -29.68
C ALA A 270 -14.37 2.68 -31.10
N ARG A 271 -13.14 2.19 -31.28
CA ARG A 271 -12.52 2.03 -32.61
C ARG A 271 -13.32 1.11 -33.53
N GLY A 272 -13.96 0.07 -33.00
CA GLY A 272 -14.85 -0.81 -33.77
C GLY A 272 -16.15 -0.14 -34.24
N THR A 273 -16.55 0.96 -33.61
CA THR A 273 -17.74 1.75 -33.98
C THR A 273 -17.43 3.03 -34.73
N LEU A 274 -16.15 3.37 -34.92
CA LEU A 274 -15.77 4.54 -35.72
C LEU A 274 -16.08 4.32 -37.18
N ASN A 275 -16.43 5.40 -37.87
CA ASN A 275 -16.65 5.31 -39.31
C ASN A 275 -15.32 5.26 -40.06
N ASN A 276 -15.05 4.11 -40.70
CA ASN A 276 -13.84 3.90 -41.52
C ASN A 276 -13.74 4.82 -42.75
N SER A 277 -14.84 5.47 -43.17
CA SER A 277 -14.82 6.43 -44.28
C SER A 277 -14.36 7.83 -43.89
N ARG A 278 -14.13 8.08 -42.59
CA ARG A 278 -13.72 9.39 -42.07
C ARG A 278 -12.29 9.73 -42.48
N GLN A 279 -12.12 10.94 -43.02
CA GLN A 279 -10.79 11.53 -43.25
C GLN A 279 -10.60 12.71 -42.29
N THR A 280 -9.59 12.62 -41.41
CA THR A 280 -9.17 13.72 -40.54
C THR A 280 -7.93 14.39 -41.13
N ALA A 281 -8.02 15.69 -41.37
CA ALA A 281 -6.89 16.54 -41.76
C ALA A 281 -6.66 17.58 -40.66
N ALA A 282 -5.44 17.62 -40.12
CA ALA A 282 -5.00 18.69 -39.24
C ALA A 282 -4.31 19.75 -40.10
N PHE A 283 -4.91 20.93 -40.19
CA PHE A 283 -4.31 22.08 -40.87
C PHE A 283 -3.61 22.95 -39.83
N PHE A 284 -2.30 23.11 -40.01
CA PHE A 284 -1.53 24.09 -39.23
C PHE A 284 -1.61 25.43 -39.95
N ASP A 285 -2.14 26.44 -39.27
CA ASP A 285 -2.10 27.82 -39.71
C ASP A 285 -0.82 28.49 -39.16
N PRO A 286 0.19 28.75 -40.00
CA PRO A 286 1.46 29.33 -39.56
C PRO A 286 1.34 30.80 -39.13
N GLU A 287 0.34 31.56 -39.56
CA GLU A 287 0.20 32.98 -39.21
C GLU A 287 -0.28 33.18 -37.78
N HIS A 288 -1.25 32.36 -37.37
CA HIS A 288 -1.80 32.38 -36.01
C HIS A 288 -1.17 31.32 -35.10
N GLY A 289 -0.28 30.50 -35.67
CA GLY A 289 0.38 29.37 -35.03
C GLY A 289 -0.58 28.27 -34.55
N ARG A 290 -1.79 28.20 -35.13
CA ARG A 290 -2.91 27.36 -34.68
C ARG A 290 -2.93 26.02 -35.39
N THR A 291 -3.65 25.05 -34.83
CA THR A 291 -4.05 23.82 -35.52
C THR A 291 -5.56 23.74 -35.60
N THR A 292 -6.13 23.79 -36.81
CA THR A 292 -7.54 23.55 -37.06
C THR A 292 -7.72 22.11 -37.56
N PHE A 293 -8.72 21.42 -37.03
CA PHE A 293 -9.04 20.07 -37.47
C PHE A 293 -10.21 20.14 -38.45
N GLN A 294 -9.95 19.77 -39.69
CA GLN A 294 -11.02 19.55 -40.66
C GLN A 294 -11.20 18.04 -40.78
N SER A 295 -12.39 17.57 -40.43
CA SER A 295 -12.75 16.18 -40.65
C SER A 295 -13.91 16.14 -41.63
N THR A 296 -13.79 15.32 -42.67
CA THR A 296 -14.82 15.16 -43.69
C THR A 296 -15.41 13.76 -43.56
N MET A 297 -16.74 13.69 -43.52
CA MET A 297 -17.49 12.44 -43.47
C MET A 297 -18.46 12.37 -44.64
N SER A 298 -18.62 11.18 -45.21
CA SER A 298 -19.74 10.85 -46.10
C SER A 298 -21.04 10.84 -45.29
N ALA A 299 -22.15 11.32 -45.85
CA ALA A 299 -23.44 11.58 -45.18
C ALA A 299 -24.15 10.38 -44.52
N ASP A 300 -23.55 9.19 -44.50
CA ASP A 300 -24.16 7.99 -43.95
C ASP A 300 -23.81 7.77 -42.46
N GLN A 301 -24.88 7.61 -41.69
CA GLN A 301 -25.00 7.18 -40.28
C GLN A 301 -24.92 8.26 -39.19
N ALA A 302 -26.04 8.95 -39.00
CA ALA A 302 -26.40 9.61 -37.74
C ALA A 302 -26.95 8.56 -36.75
N GLY A 303 -26.07 7.91 -35.96
CA GLY A 303 -26.54 6.92 -34.98
C GLY A 303 -25.48 6.24 -34.11
N ASN A 304 -24.21 6.65 -34.19
CA ASN A 304 -23.16 5.97 -33.44
C ASN A 304 -23.29 6.22 -31.93
N LYS A 305 -23.17 5.13 -31.16
CA LYS A 305 -23.21 5.20 -29.71
C LYS A 305 -21.98 5.91 -29.18
N LEU A 306 -22.18 6.80 -28.21
CA LEU A 306 -21.06 7.48 -27.55
C LEU A 306 -20.67 6.71 -26.28
N TYR A 307 -19.41 6.32 -26.18
CA TYR A 307 -18.89 5.60 -25.02
C TYR A 307 -18.13 6.54 -24.09
N GLY A 308 -18.50 6.50 -22.81
CA GLY A 308 -17.75 7.12 -21.72
C GLY A 308 -16.90 6.10 -20.97
N VAL A 309 -15.85 6.57 -20.31
CA VAL A 309 -15.03 5.77 -19.40
C VAL A 309 -14.73 6.56 -18.13
N VAL A 310 -14.77 5.88 -16.99
CA VAL A 310 -14.23 6.42 -15.74
C VAL A 310 -12.81 5.93 -15.57
N MET A 311 -11.86 6.86 -15.48
CA MET A 311 -10.41 6.60 -15.40
C MET A 311 -9.73 7.59 -14.46
N PRO A 312 -8.50 7.32 -13.99
CA PRO A 312 -7.75 8.28 -13.18
C PRO A 312 -7.49 9.57 -13.97
N LEU A 313 -7.62 10.72 -13.30
CA LEU A 313 -7.46 12.03 -13.92
C LEU A 313 -6.06 12.20 -14.54
N GLY A 314 -5.01 11.70 -13.85
CA GLY A 314 -3.64 11.71 -14.38
C GLY A 314 -3.47 10.99 -15.71
N VAL A 315 -4.23 9.91 -15.94
CA VAL A 315 -4.25 9.18 -17.22
C VAL A 315 -4.93 9.99 -18.30
N ALA A 316 -6.10 10.58 -17.99
CA ALA A 316 -6.87 11.38 -18.94
C ALA A 316 -6.12 12.64 -19.41
N MET A 317 -5.46 13.35 -18.50
CA MET A 317 -4.72 14.58 -18.80
C MET A 317 -3.47 14.36 -19.68
N ARG A 318 -2.91 13.16 -19.68
CA ARG A 318 -1.68 12.82 -20.42
C ARG A 318 -1.95 12.05 -21.72
N SER A 319 -3.16 11.54 -21.88
CA SER A 319 -3.57 10.78 -23.05
C SER A 319 -4.26 11.70 -24.06
N PRO A 320 -3.68 11.89 -25.26
CA PRO A 320 -4.25 12.80 -26.27
C PRO A 320 -5.56 12.29 -26.89
N ASP A 321 -5.94 11.03 -26.61
CA ASP A 321 -7.08 10.36 -27.22
C ASP A 321 -8.40 10.59 -26.45
N TYR A 322 -8.34 11.21 -25.27
CA TYR A 322 -9.49 11.35 -24.38
C TYR A 322 -9.82 12.81 -24.11
N VAL A 323 -11.12 13.09 -24.09
CA VAL A 323 -11.68 14.38 -23.70
C VAL A 323 -12.36 14.24 -22.35
N ILE A 324 -11.98 15.09 -21.40
CA ILE A 324 -12.54 15.09 -20.04
C ILE A 324 -13.90 15.81 -20.07
N ILE A 325 -14.94 15.09 -19.65
CA ILE A 325 -16.33 15.58 -19.58
C ILE A 325 -16.67 16.01 -18.15
N ASP A 326 -16.31 15.20 -17.15
CA ASP A 326 -16.50 15.50 -15.74
C ASP A 326 -15.17 15.22 -15.01
N PRO A 327 -14.43 16.24 -14.56
CA PRO A 327 -13.12 16.06 -13.93
C PRO A 327 -13.20 15.43 -12.52
N GLU A 328 -14.36 15.50 -11.87
CA GLU A 328 -14.52 15.15 -10.45
C GLU A 328 -15.55 14.03 -10.30
N MET A 329 -15.29 12.82 -10.79
CA MET A 329 -16.28 11.73 -10.69
C MET A 329 -16.37 11.08 -9.31
N ASP A 330 -15.41 11.33 -8.44
CA ASP A 330 -15.44 10.79 -7.07
C ASP A 330 -16.60 11.35 -6.24
N ASP A 331 -17.20 10.49 -5.42
CA ASP A 331 -18.22 10.90 -4.44
C ASP A 331 -17.62 11.73 -3.29
N PHE A 332 -16.29 11.79 -3.21
CA PHE A 332 -15.54 12.41 -2.12
C PHE A 332 -14.34 13.18 -2.67
N ASP A 333 -13.94 14.22 -1.95
CA ASP A 333 -12.74 14.96 -2.30
C ASP A 333 -11.49 14.07 -2.10
N PRO A 334 -10.74 13.75 -3.17
CA PRO A 334 -9.54 12.94 -3.08
C PRO A 334 -8.37 13.70 -2.40
N ALA A 335 -8.45 15.03 -2.28
CA ALA A 335 -7.47 15.83 -1.56
C ALA A 335 -7.53 15.62 -0.05
N GLU A 336 -8.69 15.21 0.50
CA GLU A 336 -8.80 14.89 1.92
C GLU A 336 -7.92 13.68 2.29
N PRO A 337 -7.03 13.79 3.29
CA PRO A 337 -6.13 12.69 3.69
C PRO A 337 -6.85 11.38 4.02
N ARG A 338 -8.11 11.49 4.48
CA ARG A 338 -8.96 10.34 4.81
C ARG A 338 -9.49 9.58 3.60
N ASN A 339 -9.44 10.17 2.40
CA ASN A 339 -9.95 9.59 1.16
C ASN A 339 -8.83 9.12 0.21
N GLN A 340 -7.57 9.37 0.57
CA GLN A 340 -6.41 8.96 -0.23
C GLN A 340 -6.15 7.45 -0.16
N THR A 341 -5.78 6.87 -1.29
CA THR A 341 -5.39 5.46 -1.35
C THR A 341 -3.94 5.31 -0.88
N SER A 342 -3.72 4.41 0.06
CA SER A 342 -2.40 4.14 0.64
C SER A 342 -1.71 2.99 -0.06
N PHE A 343 -0.45 3.23 -0.43
CA PHE A 343 0.44 2.30 -1.10
C PHE A 343 1.58 1.91 -0.17
N PHE A 344 1.92 0.62 -0.17
CA PHE A 344 3.14 0.13 0.41
C PHE A 344 4.29 0.37 -0.54
N VAL A 345 5.39 0.83 0.02
CA VAL A 345 6.70 0.78 -0.60
C VAL A 345 7.36 -0.51 -0.14
N VAL A 346 7.42 -1.51 -1.01
CA VAL A 346 7.91 -2.85 -0.70
C VAL A 346 9.35 -3.02 -1.19
N ARG A 347 10.19 -3.61 -0.34
CA ARG A 347 11.58 -3.93 -0.65
C ARG A 347 11.92 -5.35 -0.24
N LYS A 348 12.96 -5.88 -0.89
CA LYS A 348 13.54 -7.16 -0.51
C LYS A 348 14.45 -6.97 0.70
N ILE A 349 14.02 -7.47 1.86
CA ILE A 349 14.75 -7.46 3.12
C ILE A 349 14.85 -8.90 3.61
N VAL A 350 16.08 -9.41 3.66
CA VAL A 350 16.34 -10.73 4.20
C VAL A 350 16.47 -10.61 5.72
N ASP A 351 15.48 -11.12 6.46
CA ASP A 351 15.57 -11.26 7.92
C ASP A 351 16.65 -12.30 8.25
N LYS A 352 17.90 -11.84 8.41
CA LYS A 352 19.05 -12.70 8.76
C LYS A 352 18.83 -13.44 10.07
N SER A 353 18.01 -12.91 10.98
CA SER A 353 17.71 -13.55 12.26
C SER A 353 16.83 -14.81 12.14
N ALA A 354 16.20 -15.00 10.99
CA ALA A 354 15.36 -16.17 10.71
C ALA A 354 16.15 -17.36 10.11
N VAL A 355 17.42 -17.17 9.74
CA VAL A 355 18.24 -18.19 9.07
C VAL A 355 18.97 -19.10 10.08
N ASP A 356 19.21 -18.64 11.32
CA ASP A 356 19.97 -19.38 12.34
C ASP A 356 19.12 -19.91 13.52
N ASP A 357 19.43 -21.16 13.89
CA ASP A 357 19.09 -21.93 15.10
C ASP A 357 17.73 -21.73 15.84
N LYS A 358 16.94 -22.82 15.90
CA LYS A 358 15.47 -22.86 16.15
C LYS A 358 14.95 -22.36 17.51
N LEU A 359 15.82 -22.13 18.50
CA LEU A 359 15.44 -21.68 19.86
C LEU A 359 15.97 -20.28 20.21
N ALA A 360 17.07 -19.85 19.58
CA ALA A 360 17.60 -18.49 19.73
C ALA A 360 16.81 -17.46 18.88
N LEU A 361 15.96 -17.93 17.95
CA LEU A 361 15.09 -17.13 17.09
C LEU A 361 14.34 -16.01 17.83
N SER A 362 13.51 -16.33 18.84
CA SER A 362 12.47 -15.41 19.32
C SER A 362 13.03 -14.09 19.86
N ASP A 363 14.00 -14.17 20.78
CA ASP A 363 14.60 -12.99 21.39
C ASP A 363 15.55 -12.26 20.41
N ARG A 364 16.25 -12.98 19.52
CA ARG A 364 17.11 -12.36 18.49
C ARG A 364 16.28 -11.62 17.44
N ARG A 365 15.18 -12.21 17.00
CA ARG A 365 14.25 -11.61 16.03
C ARG A 365 13.53 -10.41 16.63
N ALA A 366 13.07 -10.51 17.88
CA ALA A 366 12.52 -9.38 18.61
C ALA A 366 13.54 -8.23 18.70
N LYS A 367 14.80 -8.51 19.04
CA LYS A 367 15.88 -7.51 19.09
C LYS A 367 16.18 -6.90 17.73
N PHE A 368 16.25 -7.71 16.66
CA PHE A 368 16.48 -7.24 15.30
C PHE A 368 15.40 -6.24 14.86
N TRP A 369 14.12 -6.63 14.99
CA TRP A 369 13.00 -5.77 14.61
C TRP A 369 12.86 -4.56 15.53
N THR A 370 13.13 -4.70 16.83
CA THR A 370 13.16 -3.55 17.75
C THR A 370 14.25 -2.54 17.35
N ALA A 371 15.44 -3.02 17.01
CA ALA A 371 16.54 -2.16 16.58
C ALA A 371 16.21 -1.46 15.25
N ARG A 372 15.55 -2.16 14.32
CA ARG A 372 15.05 -1.60 13.07
C ARG A 372 13.99 -0.51 13.29
N ILE A 373 12.97 -0.76 14.12
CA ILE A 373 11.93 0.22 14.46
C ILE A 373 12.56 1.46 15.08
N LYS A 374 13.53 1.29 15.98
CA LYS A 374 14.32 2.41 16.52
C LYS A 374 15.09 3.15 15.43
N GLY A 375 15.72 2.43 14.51
CA GLY A 375 16.40 3.05 13.36
C GLY A 375 15.46 3.85 12.47
N ILE A 376 14.23 3.38 12.22
CA ILE A 376 13.21 4.13 11.47
C ILE A 376 12.85 5.41 12.23
N ARG A 377 12.72 5.34 13.56
CA ARG A 377 12.51 6.55 14.37
C ARG A 377 13.69 7.51 14.22
N ASP A 378 14.91 7.03 14.49
CA ASP A 378 16.12 7.84 14.54
C ASP A 378 16.48 8.46 13.18
N GLU A 379 16.17 7.76 12.08
CA GLU A 379 16.35 8.25 10.70
C GLU A 379 15.42 9.42 10.36
N TYR A 380 14.29 9.57 11.05
CA TYR A 380 13.28 10.60 10.79
C TYR A 380 12.98 11.51 12.01
N ASP A 381 13.80 11.50 13.09
CA ASP A 381 13.44 11.90 14.49
C ASP A 381 13.17 13.41 14.77
N GLY A 382 12.76 14.18 13.75
CA GLY A 382 12.23 15.54 13.87
C GLY A 382 10.74 15.57 14.23
N ASP A 383 9.97 16.45 13.58
CA ASP A 383 8.57 16.74 13.92
C ASP A 383 7.53 16.09 12.98
N GLU A 384 7.93 15.59 11.80
CA GLU A 384 6.98 15.03 10.82
C GLU A 384 6.56 13.57 11.10
N VAL A 385 7.39 12.79 11.82
CA VAL A 385 7.10 11.38 12.12
C VAL A 385 6.64 11.23 13.57
N GLN A 386 5.35 10.90 13.73
CA GLN A 386 4.70 10.70 15.03
C GLN A 386 5.10 9.36 15.68
N GLY A 387 5.54 8.38 14.88
CA GLY A 387 5.90 7.06 15.40
C GLY A 387 6.25 6.03 14.33
N VAL A 388 5.94 4.76 14.59
CA VAL A 388 6.16 3.65 13.65
C VAL A 388 4.92 2.78 13.56
N ARG A 389 4.52 2.48 12.33
CA ARG A 389 3.45 1.52 12.03
C ARG A 389 4.05 0.16 11.68
N LEU A 390 3.55 -0.88 12.33
CA LEU A 390 4.02 -2.26 12.23
C LEU A 390 2.85 -3.17 11.86
N MET A 391 3.01 -3.98 10.83
CA MET A 391 2.06 -5.05 10.49
C MET A 391 2.65 -6.42 10.76
N LEU A 392 1.97 -7.19 11.59
CA LEU A 392 2.36 -8.55 11.98
C LEU A 392 1.32 -9.55 11.49
N ARG A 393 1.77 -10.54 10.72
CA ARG A 393 0.96 -11.72 10.37
C ARG A 393 1.23 -12.85 11.35
N PHE A 394 0.15 -13.48 11.80
CA PHE A 394 0.19 -14.71 12.57
C PHE A 394 -0.54 -15.81 11.77
N THR A 395 0.19 -16.87 11.41
CA THR A 395 -0.44 -18.07 10.85
C THR A 395 -1.09 -18.86 11.99
N ARG A 396 -2.37 -19.20 11.85
CA ARG A 396 -3.06 -20.00 12.85
C ARG A 396 -2.71 -21.47 12.57
N SER A 397 -1.73 -22.01 13.28
CA SER A 397 -1.42 -23.45 13.26
C SER A 397 -1.58 -24.01 14.68
N GLY A 398 -2.76 -24.53 15.01
CA GLY A 398 -3.10 -25.07 16.34
C GLY A 398 -4.00 -24.17 17.21
N GLU A 399 -4.21 -24.60 18.47
CA GLU A 399 -5.21 -24.06 19.41
C GLU A 399 -5.38 -22.53 19.39
N ALA A 400 -6.61 -22.11 19.10
CA ALA A 400 -7.05 -20.79 18.68
C ALA A 400 -6.84 -19.60 19.65
N ALA A 401 -6.30 -19.80 20.85
CA ALA A 401 -6.34 -18.79 21.91
C ALA A 401 -5.34 -17.62 21.74
N SER A 402 -4.13 -17.89 21.21
CA SER A 402 -2.98 -16.99 21.42
C SER A 402 -3.04 -15.65 20.68
N THR A 403 -3.85 -15.51 19.63
CA THR A 403 -4.08 -14.19 19.01
C THR A 403 -4.91 -13.27 19.92
N GLY A 404 -5.78 -13.83 20.75
CA GLY A 404 -6.50 -13.08 21.78
C GLY A 404 -5.57 -12.56 22.87
N ASP A 405 -4.65 -13.42 23.34
CA ASP A 405 -3.63 -13.03 24.32
C ASP A 405 -2.72 -11.91 23.77
N PHE A 406 -2.37 -11.96 22.49
CA PHE A 406 -1.58 -10.90 21.85
C PHE A 406 -2.36 -9.59 21.75
N ALA A 407 -3.63 -9.65 21.35
CA ALA A 407 -4.50 -8.47 21.33
C ALA A 407 -4.64 -7.85 22.74
N ASP A 408 -4.74 -8.69 23.79
CA ASP A 408 -4.78 -8.22 25.18
C ASP A 408 -3.46 -7.55 25.59
N VAL A 409 -2.31 -8.03 25.12
CA VAL A 409 -1.03 -7.34 25.33
C VAL A 409 -1.03 -5.96 24.67
N LEU A 410 -1.48 -5.85 23.42
CA LEU A 410 -1.57 -4.55 22.73
C LEU A 410 -2.51 -3.59 23.47
N ARG A 411 -3.67 -4.06 23.93
CA ARG A 411 -4.61 -3.27 24.73
C ARG A 411 -4.00 -2.83 26.06
N SER A 412 -3.34 -3.75 26.78
CA SER A 412 -2.71 -3.46 28.08
C SER A 412 -1.56 -2.45 27.97
N ALA A 413 -0.94 -2.38 26.79
CA ALA A 413 0.15 -1.47 26.50
C ALA A 413 -0.31 -0.14 25.87
N ASN A 414 -1.63 0.08 25.75
CA ASN A 414 -2.24 1.25 25.14
C ASN A 414 -1.80 1.51 23.69
N VAL A 415 -1.59 0.45 22.91
CA VAL A 415 -1.11 0.56 21.52
C VAL A 415 -2.30 0.47 20.57
N ARG A 416 -2.43 1.46 19.68
CA ARG A 416 -3.48 1.47 18.66
C ARG A 416 -3.26 0.30 17.72
N HIS A 417 -4.30 -0.51 17.52
CA HIS A 417 -4.20 -1.66 16.64
C HIS A 417 -5.52 -2.01 15.98
N ARG A 418 -5.45 -2.62 14.81
CA ARG A 418 -6.56 -3.21 14.08
C ARG A 418 -6.22 -4.63 13.66
N GLN A 419 -7.18 -5.53 13.87
CA GLN A 419 -7.07 -6.93 13.47
C GLN A 419 -7.84 -7.14 12.16
N THR A 420 -7.19 -7.75 11.17
CA THR A 420 -7.78 -8.08 9.87
C THR A 420 -7.47 -9.53 9.51
N GLN A 421 -8.42 -10.27 8.97
CA GLN A 421 -8.24 -11.64 8.50
C GLN A 421 -7.96 -11.63 6.98
N ILE A 422 -6.96 -12.39 6.51
CA ILE A 422 -6.52 -12.37 5.10
C ILE A 422 -7.29 -13.40 4.23
N ARG A 423 -8.05 -14.33 4.80
CA ARG A 423 -8.83 -15.31 4.02
C ARG A 423 -10.17 -15.61 4.68
N ASP A 424 -11.21 -15.69 3.88
CA ASP A 424 -12.53 -16.16 4.30
C ASP A 424 -12.69 -17.68 4.16
N ASP A 425 -11.87 -18.32 3.30
CA ASP A 425 -11.84 -19.77 3.11
C ASP A 425 -11.07 -20.47 4.25
N SER A 426 -11.59 -20.37 5.48
CA SER A 426 -11.12 -21.18 6.59
C SER A 426 -11.76 -22.56 6.52
N GLY A 427 -11.06 -23.52 5.89
CA GLY A 427 -11.35 -24.94 6.12
C GLY A 427 -10.94 -25.34 7.54
N GLU A 428 -11.57 -26.40 8.09
CA GLU A 428 -11.27 -26.90 9.45
C GLU A 428 -9.76 -27.13 9.68
N ASP A 429 -9.02 -27.49 8.63
CA ASP A 429 -7.60 -27.84 8.71
C ASP A 429 -6.62 -26.66 8.52
N THR A 430 -7.06 -25.52 7.99
CA THR A 430 -6.17 -24.37 7.70
C THR A 430 -6.82 -23.02 8.07
N PRO A 431 -6.80 -22.65 9.36
CA PRO A 431 -7.43 -21.41 9.77
C PRO A 431 -6.70 -20.21 9.18
N ALA A 432 -7.48 -19.24 8.70
CA ALA A 432 -6.96 -18.09 7.99
C ALA A 432 -5.95 -17.29 8.82
N PRO A 433 -4.86 -16.81 8.20
CA PRO A 433 -3.90 -15.96 8.89
C PRO A 433 -4.53 -14.62 9.27
N ILE A 434 -4.11 -14.10 10.41
CA ILE A 434 -4.55 -12.82 10.95
C ILE A 434 -3.41 -11.82 10.83
N VAL A 435 -3.70 -10.60 10.39
CA VAL A 435 -2.81 -9.46 10.41
C VAL A 435 -3.22 -8.52 11.53
N PHE A 436 -2.26 -8.18 12.38
CA PHE A 436 -2.36 -7.04 13.29
C PHE A 436 -1.65 -5.86 12.66
N ASP A 437 -2.39 -4.82 12.38
CA ASP A 437 -1.87 -3.50 12.07
C ASP A 437 -1.75 -2.71 13.36
N ILE A 438 -0.56 -2.19 13.66
CA ILE A 438 -0.20 -1.66 14.97
C ILE A 438 0.50 -0.31 14.78
N GLU A 439 0.03 0.73 15.45
CA GLU A 439 0.67 2.05 15.46
C GLU A 439 1.32 2.28 16.83
N PHE A 440 2.65 2.44 16.84
CA PHE A 440 3.41 2.83 18.03
C PHE A 440 3.73 4.31 17.97
N ASP A 441 3.37 5.03 19.03
CA ASP A 441 3.78 6.42 19.23
C ASP A 441 5.28 6.48 19.55
N ARG A 442 5.91 7.65 19.34
CA ARG A 442 7.37 7.85 19.50
C ARG A 442 7.90 7.42 20.88
N ASP A 443 7.15 7.67 21.95
CA ASP A 443 7.46 7.29 23.33
C ASP A 443 7.35 5.76 23.58
N GLN A 444 6.49 5.07 22.82
CA GLN A 444 6.24 3.63 22.94
C GLN A 444 7.31 2.76 22.26
N ILE A 445 8.12 3.31 21.34
CA ILE A 445 9.07 2.54 20.52
C ILE A 445 10.14 1.82 21.36
N ASN A 446 10.61 2.41 22.46
CA ASN A 446 11.75 1.87 23.19
C ASN A 446 11.42 0.67 24.08
N SER A 447 10.31 0.73 24.80
CA SER A 447 9.91 -0.25 25.82
C SER A 447 8.74 -1.11 25.34
N THR A 448 7.68 -0.48 24.84
CA THR A 448 6.45 -1.14 24.44
C THR A 448 6.62 -1.97 23.18
N ALA A 449 7.23 -1.43 22.12
CA ALA A 449 7.45 -2.19 20.88
C ALA A 449 8.31 -3.44 21.13
N ALA A 450 9.36 -3.32 21.96
CA ALA A 450 10.22 -4.45 22.34
C ALA A 450 9.42 -5.54 23.09
N LYS A 451 8.58 -5.15 24.04
CA LYS A 451 7.71 -6.07 24.79
C LYS A 451 6.70 -6.77 23.86
N VAL A 452 6.05 -6.01 22.98
CA VAL A 452 5.08 -6.53 22.00
C VAL A 452 5.74 -7.52 21.05
N LEU A 453 6.88 -7.17 20.46
CA LEU A 453 7.62 -8.05 19.55
C LEU A 453 8.10 -9.32 20.24
N ARG A 454 8.52 -9.23 21.51
CA ARG A 454 8.93 -10.41 22.28
C ARG A 454 7.78 -11.39 22.47
N VAL A 455 6.57 -10.90 22.77
CA VAL A 455 5.37 -11.73 22.88
C VAL A 455 4.98 -12.29 21.50
N ALA A 456 5.02 -11.45 20.46
CA ALA A 456 4.67 -11.84 19.09
C ALA A 456 5.52 -13.00 18.57
N PHE A 457 6.83 -12.98 18.85
CA PHE A 457 7.76 -14.03 18.43
C PHE A 457 7.93 -15.15 19.46
N GLU A 458 7.19 -15.13 20.57
CA GLU A 458 7.28 -16.16 21.60
C GLU A 458 6.74 -17.49 21.06
N ARG A 459 7.65 -18.43 20.78
CA ARG A 459 7.32 -19.70 20.10
C ARG A 459 6.28 -20.56 20.84
N SER A 460 6.24 -20.47 22.18
CA SER A 460 5.27 -21.17 23.03
C SER A 460 3.83 -20.75 22.73
N LYS A 461 3.61 -19.51 22.25
CA LYS A 461 2.29 -18.91 22.04
C LYS A 461 1.99 -18.65 20.57
N GLN A 462 2.94 -18.06 19.86
CA GLN A 462 2.78 -17.55 18.51
C GLN A 462 3.96 -18.06 17.67
N ARG A 463 3.88 -19.36 17.36
CA ARG A 463 4.90 -20.24 16.75
C ARG A 463 5.57 -19.72 15.48
N SER A 464 4.97 -18.72 14.82
CA SER A 464 5.05 -18.50 13.37
C SER A 464 4.78 -17.05 12.94
N ALA A 465 4.83 -16.07 13.85
CA ALA A 465 4.60 -14.66 13.51
C ALA A 465 5.62 -14.14 12.47
N SER A 466 5.18 -13.26 11.57
CA SER A 466 6.03 -12.63 10.54
C SER A 466 5.71 -11.14 10.42
N VAL A 467 6.74 -10.33 10.19
CA VAL A 467 6.57 -8.89 9.94
C VAL A 467 6.29 -8.70 8.46
N LEU A 468 5.17 -8.08 8.13
CA LEU A 468 4.80 -7.72 6.76
C LEU A 468 5.22 -6.29 6.42
N ALA A 469 5.12 -5.38 7.40
CA ALA A 469 5.43 -3.97 7.24
C ALA A 469 6.05 -3.41 8.51
N ALA A 470 7.05 -2.54 8.37
CA ALA A 470 7.56 -1.68 9.42
C ALA A 470 7.94 -0.34 8.77
N MET A 471 7.11 0.68 8.98
CA MET A 471 7.13 1.94 8.24
C MET A 471 6.92 3.15 9.15
N PRO A 472 7.45 4.34 8.80
CA PRO A 472 7.21 5.56 9.56
C PRO A 472 5.71 5.88 9.63
N LEU A 473 5.26 6.37 10.78
CA LEU A 473 3.90 6.85 11.01
C LEU A 473 3.89 8.37 10.94
N TYR A 474 3.35 8.93 9.86
CA TYR A 474 3.19 10.38 9.70
C TYR A 474 1.93 10.88 10.41
N ASP A 475 0.82 10.18 10.23
CA ASP A 475 -0.47 10.48 10.87
C ASP A 475 -1.13 9.20 11.37
N HIS A 476 -1.84 9.30 12.49
CA HIS A 476 -2.67 8.21 12.99
C HIS A 476 -3.81 7.86 12.03
N GLN A 477 -3.81 6.63 11.53
CA GLN A 477 -4.87 6.10 10.67
C GLN A 477 -5.81 5.17 11.45
N LEU A 478 -5.34 4.63 12.58
CA LEU A 478 -6.15 3.80 13.45
C LEU A 478 -6.92 4.64 14.48
N PRO A 479 -8.18 4.27 14.78
CA PRO A 479 -8.99 4.97 15.77
C PRO A 479 -8.30 4.90 17.14
N PRO A 480 -8.38 5.96 17.95
CA PRO A 480 -7.86 5.91 19.31
C PRO A 480 -8.61 4.83 20.11
N LEU A 481 -7.89 4.13 20.98
CA LEU A 481 -8.51 3.19 21.91
C LEU A 481 -9.41 3.99 22.87
N SER A 482 -10.69 3.63 22.97
CA SER A 482 -11.61 4.33 23.88
C SER A 482 -11.28 4.04 25.35
N GLU A 483 -11.05 5.09 26.14
CA GLU A 483 -10.66 5.00 27.56
C GLU A 483 -11.63 4.16 28.41
N ARG A 484 -12.94 4.21 28.10
CA ARG A 484 -13.97 3.43 28.82
C ARG A 484 -13.86 1.92 28.60
N ARG A 485 -13.32 1.47 27.46
CA ARG A 485 -13.03 0.07 27.20
C ARG A 485 -11.77 -0.37 27.96
N MET A 486 -10.79 0.52 28.08
CA MET A 486 -9.49 0.28 28.69
C MET A 486 -9.58 -0.14 30.17
N LEU A 487 -10.40 0.54 30.98
CA LEU A 487 -10.57 0.19 32.40
C LEU A 487 -11.25 -1.17 32.57
N ARG A 488 -12.30 -1.45 31.81
CA ARG A 488 -13.07 -2.69 31.94
C ARG A 488 -12.33 -3.91 31.37
N GLU A 489 -11.69 -3.75 30.22
CA GLU A 489 -10.95 -4.83 29.55
C GLU A 489 -9.57 -5.03 30.16
N GLY A 490 -8.89 -3.96 30.59
CA GLY A 490 -7.61 -4.03 31.32
C GLY A 490 -7.73 -4.72 32.68
N LEU A 491 -8.82 -4.47 33.43
CA LEU A 491 -9.09 -5.20 34.67
C LEU A 491 -9.35 -6.69 34.39
N ARG A 492 -10.09 -6.99 33.31
CA ARG A 492 -10.40 -8.37 32.91
C ARG A 492 -9.16 -9.13 32.45
N SER A 493 -8.26 -8.51 31.68
CA SER A 493 -7.01 -9.12 31.22
C SER A 493 -6.02 -9.31 32.38
N PHE A 494 -5.95 -8.36 33.31
CA PHE A 494 -5.15 -8.50 34.54
C PHE A 494 -5.63 -9.68 35.40
N VAL A 495 -6.95 -9.79 35.62
CA VAL A 495 -7.55 -10.91 36.37
C VAL A 495 -7.28 -12.22 35.65
N ASN A 496 -7.51 -12.32 34.34
CA ASN A 496 -7.25 -13.53 33.57
C ASN A 496 -5.76 -13.93 33.59
N THR A 497 -4.85 -12.96 33.53
CA THR A 497 -3.39 -13.23 33.56
C THR A 497 -2.95 -13.71 34.93
N LYS A 498 -3.43 -13.09 36.02
CA LYS A 498 -3.16 -13.58 37.39
C LYS A 498 -3.76 -14.96 37.62
N VAL A 499 -5.01 -15.19 37.21
CA VAL A 499 -5.69 -16.49 37.37
C VAL A 499 -4.97 -17.57 36.57
N ARG A 500 -4.54 -17.31 35.33
CA ARG A 500 -3.72 -18.26 34.56
C ARG A 500 -2.36 -18.49 35.19
N GLY A 501 -1.69 -17.46 35.70
CA GLY A 501 -0.40 -17.61 36.38
C GLY A 501 -0.52 -18.52 37.62
N ILE A 502 -1.54 -18.27 38.44
CA ILE A 502 -1.88 -19.09 39.60
C ILE A 502 -2.25 -20.51 39.17
N TRP A 503 -3.04 -20.67 38.11
CA TRP A 503 -3.45 -21.98 37.61
C TRP A 503 -2.28 -22.79 37.04
N ILE A 504 -1.35 -22.17 36.30
CA ILE A 504 -0.14 -22.83 35.80
C ILE A 504 0.76 -23.24 36.97
N GLN A 505 0.94 -22.36 37.95
CA GLN A 505 1.74 -22.64 39.14
C GLN A 505 1.13 -23.74 40.00
N HIS A 506 -0.20 -23.80 40.12
CA HIS A 506 -0.88 -24.86 40.86
C HIS A 506 -1.06 -26.14 40.04
N ARG A 507 -1.13 -26.10 38.71
CA ARG A 507 -1.25 -27.32 37.88
C ARG A 507 -0.02 -28.21 38.01
N THR A 508 1.18 -27.64 38.10
CA THR A 508 2.40 -28.42 38.38
C THR A 508 2.35 -29.05 39.77
N VAL A 509 1.88 -28.32 40.78
CA VAL A 509 1.73 -28.85 42.16
C VAL A 509 0.64 -29.91 42.25
N ILE A 510 -0.50 -29.70 41.58
CA ILE A 510 -1.63 -30.65 41.54
C ILE A 510 -1.22 -31.91 40.78
N ASN A 511 -0.51 -31.80 39.66
CA ASN A 511 -0.02 -32.97 38.92
C ASN A 511 1.07 -33.72 39.71
N LEU A 512 1.92 -33.04 40.47
CA LEU A 512 2.86 -33.66 41.40
C LEU A 512 2.14 -34.35 42.56
N ALA A 513 1.10 -33.73 43.12
CA ALA A 513 0.32 -34.28 44.21
C ALA A 513 -0.52 -35.50 43.75
N LEU A 514 -1.11 -35.45 42.56
CA LEU A 514 -1.84 -36.57 41.96
C LEU A 514 -0.89 -37.70 41.54
N GLY A 515 0.27 -37.37 40.98
CA GLY A 515 1.32 -38.35 40.67
C GLY A 515 1.86 -39.03 41.92
N ALA A 516 2.11 -38.27 42.99
CA ALA A 516 2.51 -38.80 44.29
C ALA A 516 1.39 -39.64 44.93
N GLY A 517 0.12 -39.20 44.84
CA GLY A 517 -1.03 -39.94 45.35
C GLY A 517 -1.25 -41.27 44.63
N LEU A 518 -1.11 -41.31 43.31
CA LEU A 518 -1.20 -42.54 42.51
C LEU A 518 0.00 -43.47 42.74
N ALA A 519 1.21 -42.93 42.92
CA ALA A 519 2.38 -43.72 43.30
C ALA A 519 2.23 -44.30 44.73
N SER A 520 1.62 -43.55 45.64
CA SER A 520 1.29 -44.00 46.99
C SER A 520 0.25 -45.12 46.97
N LEU A 521 -0.80 -44.99 46.16
CA LEU A 521 -1.82 -46.03 45.98
C LEU A 521 -1.25 -47.28 45.30
N ALA A 522 -0.34 -47.12 44.33
CA ALA A 522 0.36 -48.24 43.70
C ALA A 522 1.37 -48.94 44.65
N TRP A 523 1.96 -48.21 45.58
CA TRP A 523 2.84 -48.75 46.63
C TRP A 523 2.05 -49.46 47.73
N ILE A 524 0.89 -48.92 48.13
CA ILE A 524 -0.04 -49.51 49.11
C ILE A 524 -0.73 -50.77 48.54
N GLY A 525 -0.96 -50.85 47.23
CA GLY A 525 -1.48 -52.06 46.57
C GLY A 525 -0.55 -53.29 46.67
N ARG A 526 0.69 -53.15 47.15
CA ARG A 526 1.63 -54.25 47.37
C ARG A 526 1.75 -54.71 48.82
N HIS A 527 1.21 -53.97 49.79
CA HIS A 527 1.27 -54.34 51.20
C HIS A 527 -0.10 -54.27 51.86
N ASP A 528 -0.64 -55.47 52.06
CA ASP A 528 -1.70 -55.88 52.98
C ASP A 528 -2.72 -54.79 53.40
N ILE A 529 -3.70 -54.58 52.51
CA ILE A 529 -4.85 -53.67 52.68
C ILE A 529 -5.61 -53.93 54.01
N ALA A 530 -5.51 -55.15 54.55
CA ALA A 530 -6.14 -55.54 55.81
C ALA A 530 -5.50 -54.92 57.08
N ALA A 531 -4.23 -54.49 57.01
CA ALA A 531 -3.56 -53.81 58.12
C ALA A 531 -3.94 -52.32 58.18
N LEU A 532 -4.10 -51.69 57.02
CA LEU A 532 -4.45 -50.28 56.89
C LEU A 532 -5.94 -50.04 57.23
N ALA A 533 -6.82 -50.96 56.84
CA ALA A 533 -8.24 -50.91 57.25
C ALA A 533 -8.40 -51.04 58.78
N ARG A 534 -7.60 -51.89 59.45
CA ARG A 534 -7.60 -52.03 60.92
C ARG A 534 -7.05 -50.79 61.63
N ALA A 535 -6.01 -50.15 61.09
CA ALA A 535 -5.46 -48.92 61.66
C ALA A 535 -6.43 -47.72 61.52
N VAL A 536 -7.14 -47.62 60.39
CA VAL A 536 -8.12 -46.55 60.16
C VAL A 536 -9.38 -46.75 61.01
N LEU A 537 -9.87 -47.99 61.17
CA LEU A 537 -10.99 -48.29 62.07
C LEU A 537 -10.65 -48.02 63.54
N ALA A 538 -9.41 -48.31 63.97
CA ALA A 538 -8.93 -47.99 65.30
C ALA A 538 -8.79 -46.47 65.55
N GLN A 539 -8.39 -45.68 64.55
CA GLN A 539 -8.34 -44.22 64.67
C GLN A 539 -9.72 -43.55 64.66
N LEU A 540 -10.72 -44.17 64.06
CA LEU A 540 -12.10 -43.67 64.03
C LEU A 540 -12.94 -44.10 65.23
N GLY A 541 -12.36 -44.85 66.19
CA GLY A 541 -13.07 -45.31 67.39
C GLY A 541 -14.18 -46.33 67.11
N LEU A 542 -14.20 -46.92 65.92
CA LEU A 542 -15.14 -47.95 65.48
C LEU A 542 -14.38 -49.27 65.46
N GLY A 543 -14.08 -49.79 66.64
CA GLY A 543 -13.55 -51.14 66.86
C GLY A 543 -14.67 -52.13 67.15
#